data_AF-A0A0F8UUI5-F1
#
_entry.id   AF-A0A0F8UUI5-F1
#
_cell.length_a   1.000
_cell.length_b   1.000
_cell.length_c   1.000
_cell.angle_alpha   90.00
_cell.angle_beta   90.00
_cell.angle_gamma   90.00
#
_symmetry.space_group_name_H-M   'P 1'
#
loop_
_entity.id
_entity.type
_entity.pdbx_description
1 polymer ?
#
loop_
_entity_poly.entity_id
_entity_poly.type
_entity_poly.pdbx_seq_one_letter_code
_entity_poly.pdbx_strand_id
1 'polypeptide(L)'
;MVHVKALKFIVLIFLVSLTAGCMDIGNLKEGLVADGMNKLLPEGTVPEEELEAEEADLVGSVESAESIASPGIPEVPSYSEEKSGAVYPKEYRLLSLNFRRAIGAGEERTGEEVYNITGKTSGYNIEDACAVYNYVNRNWQYRYDKNAEFFFGASQTIDSGYIGDCDDYSIVMSALLKNMGFNTRVVTAYNESYGHAYPELYIGDDRDAAYGILDYIAERYPSAENVWYSERVLEDGQGTQYWLNFDWSGSNGYRHPGGVYFQGASIIYYPNGLVEF
;
A
#
# COMPACT_ATOMS: atom_id res chain seq x y z
N MET A 1 25.95 31.80 41.49
CA MET A 1 25.84 30.32 41.45
C MET A 1 24.35 30.03 41.52
N VAL A 2 23.67 29.52 40.49
CA VAL A 2 23.95 28.32 39.71
C VAL A 2 23.52 28.55 38.25
N HIS A 3 24.43 28.28 37.31
CA HIS A 3 24.16 28.26 35.87
C HIS A 3 23.61 26.89 35.48
N VAL A 4 22.37 26.81 34.99
CA VAL A 4 21.88 25.63 34.27
C VAL A 4 22.20 25.84 32.80
N LYS A 5 23.12 25.04 32.27
CA LYS A 5 23.49 25.03 30.85
C LYS A 5 22.34 24.41 30.04
N ALA A 6 21.77 25.18 29.13
CA ALA A 6 20.88 24.68 28.09
C ALA A 6 21.70 23.80 27.12
N LEU A 7 21.44 22.49 27.12
CA LEU A 7 21.97 21.57 26.13
C LEU A 7 21.00 21.58 24.93
N LYS A 8 21.28 22.42 23.93
CA LYS A 8 20.59 22.38 22.64
C LYS A 8 21.08 21.16 21.86
N PHE A 9 20.28 20.10 21.82
CA PHE A 9 20.45 19.04 20.83
C PHE A 9 20.07 19.62 19.46
N ILE A 10 21.07 19.86 18.61
CA ILE A 10 20.84 20.12 17.19
C ILE A 10 20.74 18.75 16.53
N VAL A 11 19.51 18.27 16.31
CA VAL A 11 19.25 17.15 15.42
C VAL A 11 19.31 17.69 14.00
N LEU A 12 20.43 17.44 13.33
CA LEU A 12 20.61 17.75 11.92
C LEU A 12 19.88 16.67 11.11
N ILE A 13 18.59 16.89 10.83
CA ILE A 13 17.83 16.05 9.90
C ILE A 13 18.31 16.41 8.49
N PHE A 14 19.12 15.53 7.88
CA PHE A 14 19.34 15.54 6.44
C PHE A 14 18.08 14.98 5.75
N LEU A 15 17.05 15.82 5.62
CA LEU A 15 15.92 15.59 4.71
C LEU A 15 16.38 16.02 3.32
N VAL A 16 17.03 15.10 2.61
CA VAL A 16 17.11 15.19 1.14
C VAL A 16 15.95 14.37 0.61
N SER A 17 14.73 14.90 0.72
CA SER A 17 13.59 14.42 -0.05
C SER A 17 13.75 14.96 -1.47
N LEU A 18 14.49 14.23 -2.31
CA LEU A 18 14.48 14.48 -3.75
C LEU A 18 13.14 13.97 -4.28
N THR A 19 12.10 14.81 -4.22
CA THR A 19 10.84 14.56 -4.94
C THR A 19 11.07 14.87 -6.41
N ALA A 20 11.73 13.95 -7.11
CA ALA A 20 11.75 13.91 -8.57
C ALA A 20 10.70 12.87 -8.97
N GLY A 21 9.63 13.29 -9.64
CA GLY A 21 8.72 12.29 -10.19
C GLY A 21 9.27 11.67 -11.46
N CYS A 22 8.83 10.44 -11.63
CA CYS A 22 9.30 9.45 -12.59
C CYS A 22 8.59 9.55 -13.94
N MET A 23 7.29 9.89 -13.97
CA MET A 23 6.48 9.80 -15.19
C MET A 23 6.39 11.12 -15.97
N ASP A 24 6.54 11.04 -17.31
CA ASP A 24 6.40 12.18 -18.23
C ASP A 24 4.92 12.58 -18.44
N ILE A 25 4.64 13.88 -18.26
CA ILE A 25 3.30 14.49 -18.30
C ILE A 25 2.86 14.82 -19.76
N GLY A 26 3.75 14.68 -20.75
CA GLY A 26 3.59 15.25 -22.09
C GLY A 26 2.30 14.91 -22.85
N ASN A 27 1.65 13.77 -22.57
CA ASN A 27 0.45 13.32 -23.29
C ASN A 27 -0.81 13.10 -22.42
N LEU A 28 -0.77 13.29 -21.10
CA LEU A 28 -1.85 12.89 -20.19
C LEU A 28 -2.80 14.04 -19.77
N LYS A 29 -2.67 15.21 -20.39
CA LYS A 29 -3.33 16.45 -19.92
C LYS A 29 -4.82 16.57 -20.21
N GLU A 30 -5.41 15.72 -21.05
CA GLU A 30 -6.83 15.86 -21.42
C GLU A 30 -7.71 14.86 -20.65
N GLY A 31 -8.40 15.34 -19.62
CA GLY A 31 -9.59 14.69 -19.05
C GLY A 31 -9.46 14.05 -17.67
N LEU A 32 -8.38 14.28 -16.93
CA LEU A 32 -8.18 13.66 -15.62
C LEU A 32 -9.06 14.31 -14.52
N VAL A 33 -9.85 13.49 -13.83
CA VAL A 33 -10.60 13.88 -12.63
C VAL A 33 -9.66 13.76 -11.43
N ALA A 34 -9.56 14.80 -10.62
CA ALA A 34 -8.83 14.72 -9.36
C ALA A 34 -9.72 14.04 -8.32
N ASP A 35 -9.39 12.81 -7.94
CA ASP A 35 -9.95 12.17 -6.74
C ASP A 35 -8.89 12.07 -5.66
N GLY A 36 -9.25 12.46 -4.43
CA GLY A 36 -8.35 12.38 -3.29
C GLY A 36 -8.42 10.99 -2.67
N MET A 37 -7.44 10.13 -2.94
CA MET A 37 -7.43 8.72 -2.49
C MET A 37 -7.15 8.50 -0.99
N ASN A 38 -7.21 9.56 -0.18
CA ASN A 38 -6.79 9.55 1.22
C ASN A 38 -7.99 9.26 2.15
N LYS A 39 -8.22 7.98 2.48
CA LYS A 39 -9.13 7.59 3.57
C LYS A 39 -8.35 7.05 4.77
N LEU A 40 -8.81 7.44 5.96
CA LEU A 40 -8.25 7.01 7.24
C LEU A 40 -9.12 5.95 7.88
N LEU A 41 -8.49 5.15 8.74
CA LEU A 41 -9.18 4.42 9.79
C LEU A 41 -10.03 5.40 10.61
N PRO A 42 -11.31 5.12 10.88
CA PRO A 42 -12.09 5.93 11.81
C PRO A 42 -11.49 5.86 13.22
N GLU A 43 -11.32 7.01 13.88
CA GLU A 43 -10.96 7.07 15.29
C GLU A 43 -12.01 6.29 16.08
N GLY A 44 -11.60 5.20 16.73
CA GLY A 44 -12.48 4.40 17.56
C GLY A 44 -13.05 5.26 18.68
N THR A 45 -14.35 5.57 18.61
CA THR A 45 -15.11 6.05 19.76
C THR A 45 -15.16 4.94 20.79
N VAL A 46 -14.23 4.97 21.75
CA VAL A 46 -14.52 4.43 23.09
C VAL A 46 -15.66 5.28 23.61
N PRO A 47 -16.83 4.72 23.97
CA PRO A 47 -17.87 5.52 24.61
C PRO A 47 -17.29 6.06 25.91
N GLU A 48 -17.19 7.39 26.03
CA GLU A 48 -17.07 8.04 27.34
C GLU A 48 -18.39 7.78 28.07
N GLU A 49 -18.46 6.67 28.82
CA GLU A 49 -19.48 6.54 29.86
C GLU A 49 -19.10 7.49 30.99
N GLU A 50 -19.96 8.49 31.14
CA GLU A 50 -20.00 9.51 32.17
C GLU A 50 -19.98 8.84 33.55
N LEU A 51 -18.88 9.00 34.29
CA LEU A 51 -18.77 8.58 35.69
C LEU A 51 -19.64 9.47 36.57
N GLU A 52 -20.93 9.16 36.69
CA GLU A 52 -21.73 9.59 37.84
C GLU A 52 -21.63 8.55 38.95
N ALA A 53 -21.16 9.01 40.11
CA ALA A 53 -21.04 8.23 41.32
C ALA A 53 -22.40 8.03 41.99
N GLU A 54 -22.84 6.78 42.14
CA GLU A 54 -23.74 6.38 43.21
C GLU A 54 -23.19 5.12 43.92
N GLU A 55 -22.99 5.23 45.24
CA GLU A 55 -22.75 4.12 46.14
C GLU A 55 -24.00 3.23 46.24
N ALA A 56 -23.84 1.92 46.08
CA ALA A 56 -24.72 0.93 46.72
C ALA A 56 -24.03 -0.44 46.86
N ASP A 57 -24.37 -1.11 47.95
CA ASP A 57 -23.73 -2.24 48.60
C ASP A 57 -23.57 -3.57 47.82
N LEU A 58 -22.45 -4.23 48.10
CA LEU A 58 -22.15 -5.68 48.20
C LEU A 58 -23.27 -6.69 47.86
N VAL A 59 -22.97 -7.62 46.92
CA VAL A 59 -22.87 -9.10 47.13
C VAL A 59 -22.44 -9.77 45.81
N GLY A 60 -21.56 -10.77 45.92
CA GLY A 60 -20.71 -11.25 44.83
C GLY A 60 -21.33 -12.12 43.73
N SER A 61 -20.59 -12.21 42.63
CA SER A 61 -20.34 -13.46 41.91
C SER A 61 -19.03 -13.30 41.12
N VAL A 62 -18.14 -14.27 41.26
CA VAL A 62 -16.87 -14.34 40.53
C VAL A 62 -17.22 -14.90 39.15
N GLU A 63 -17.39 -14.04 38.17
CA GLU A 63 -17.33 -14.46 36.77
C GLU A 63 -15.89 -14.44 36.29
N SER A 64 -15.51 -15.57 35.72
CA SER A 64 -14.23 -15.85 35.11
C SER A 64 -13.89 -14.79 34.07
N ALA A 65 -12.76 -14.12 34.25
CA ALA A 65 -12.11 -13.35 33.22
C ALA A 65 -11.88 -14.26 31.99
N GLU A 66 -12.69 -14.08 30.95
CA GLU A 66 -12.39 -14.58 29.63
C GLU A 66 -11.05 -13.96 29.22
N SER A 67 -10.07 -14.82 28.97
CA SER A 67 -8.82 -14.42 28.35
C SER A 67 -9.16 -13.86 26.97
N ILE A 68 -9.02 -12.55 26.80
CA ILE A 68 -9.05 -11.91 25.50
C ILE A 68 -7.91 -12.53 24.70
N ALA A 69 -8.23 -13.50 23.84
CA ALA A 69 -7.29 -14.05 22.90
C ALA A 69 -6.87 -12.90 21.97
N SER A 70 -5.56 -12.71 21.82
CA SER A 70 -5.02 -11.84 20.77
C SER A 70 -5.67 -12.28 19.45
N PRO A 71 -6.31 -11.37 18.70
CA PRO A 71 -6.92 -11.73 17.43
C PRO A 71 -5.85 -12.34 16.53
N GLY A 72 -6.16 -13.47 15.89
CA GLY A 72 -5.25 -14.13 14.96
C GLY A 72 -4.86 -13.19 13.80
N ILE A 73 -3.72 -13.46 13.16
CA ILE A 73 -3.27 -12.68 12.01
C ILE A 73 -4.34 -12.72 10.91
N PRO A 74 -4.85 -11.57 10.42
CA PRO A 74 -5.88 -11.54 9.40
C PRO A 74 -5.42 -12.18 8.08
N GLU A 75 -6.30 -12.95 7.46
CA GLU A 75 -6.14 -13.42 6.09
C GLU A 75 -6.39 -12.27 5.10
N VAL A 76 -5.70 -12.26 3.96
CA VAL A 76 -5.94 -11.29 2.89
C VAL A 76 -6.94 -11.88 1.90
N PRO A 77 -8.14 -11.28 1.73
CA PRO A 77 -9.13 -11.77 0.77
C PRO A 77 -8.63 -11.69 -0.67
N SER A 78 -9.24 -12.49 -1.54
CA SER A 78 -8.99 -12.44 -3.00
C SER A 78 -10.32 -12.35 -3.74
N TYR A 79 -10.33 -11.68 -4.89
CA TYR A 79 -11.47 -11.64 -5.79
C TYR A 79 -11.07 -12.05 -7.21
N SER A 80 -12.08 -12.47 -7.98
CA SER A 80 -11.90 -12.74 -9.40
C SER A 80 -11.87 -11.42 -10.17
N GLU A 81 -10.69 -11.03 -10.64
CA GLU A 81 -10.51 -9.81 -11.44
C GLU A 81 -11.39 -9.81 -12.70
N GLU A 82 -12.02 -8.67 -12.94
CA GLU A 82 -12.86 -8.44 -14.11
C GLU A 82 -12.03 -8.43 -15.39
N LYS A 83 -12.55 -9.08 -16.44
CA LYS A 83 -12.01 -8.94 -17.79
C LYS A 83 -12.74 -7.81 -18.48
N SER A 84 -12.09 -6.65 -18.55
CA SER A 84 -12.66 -5.52 -19.27
C SER A 84 -12.74 -5.80 -20.77
N GLY A 85 -13.94 -5.65 -21.34
CA GLY A 85 -14.16 -5.59 -22.78
C GLY A 85 -14.04 -4.17 -23.35
N ALA A 86 -13.76 -3.17 -22.50
CA ALA A 86 -13.67 -1.78 -22.89
C ALA A 86 -12.44 -1.52 -23.77
N VAL A 87 -12.58 -0.60 -24.72
CA VAL A 87 -11.49 -0.14 -25.59
C VAL A 87 -11.01 1.20 -25.06
N TYR A 88 -9.92 1.17 -24.30
CA TYR A 88 -9.28 2.39 -23.77
C TYR A 88 -8.50 3.14 -24.86
N PRO A 89 -8.32 4.47 -24.69
CA PRO A 89 -7.34 5.24 -25.45
C PRO A 89 -5.97 4.54 -25.50
N LYS A 90 -5.22 4.80 -26.59
CA LYS A 90 -4.03 4.03 -26.97
C LYS A 90 -2.97 4.06 -25.88
N GLU A 91 -2.76 5.21 -25.27
CA GLU A 91 -1.81 5.50 -24.20
C GLU A 91 -2.06 4.63 -22.97
N TYR A 92 -3.28 4.63 -22.43
CA TYR A 92 -3.65 3.81 -21.27
C TYR A 92 -3.55 2.32 -21.56
N ARG A 93 -3.93 1.91 -22.78
CA ARG A 93 -3.79 0.51 -23.20
C ARG A 93 -2.34 0.07 -23.32
N LEU A 94 -1.45 0.93 -23.81
CA LEU A 94 -0.02 0.62 -23.90
C LEU A 94 0.59 0.49 -22.51
N LEU A 95 0.26 1.41 -21.60
CA LEU A 95 0.75 1.38 -20.23
C LEU A 95 0.24 0.16 -19.45
N SER A 96 -1.06 -0.15 -19.56
CA SER A 96 -1.66 -1.38 -19.01
C SER A 96 -0.93 -2.65 -19.51
N LEU A 97 -0.62 -2.72 -20.80
CA LEU A 97 0.13 -3.84 -21.38
C LEU A 97 1.56 -3.93 -20.86
N ASN A 98 2.22 -2.78 -20.64
CA ASN A 98 3.57 -2.75 -20.08
C ASN A 98 3.57 -3.27 -18.64
N PHE A 99 2.68 -2.77 -17.77
CA PHE A 99 2.56 -3.28 -16.40
C PHE A 99 2.26 -4.78 -16.39
N ARG A 100 1.27 -5.23 -17.16
CA ARG A 100 0.92 -6.66 -17.23
C ARG A 100 2.11 -7.53 -17.64
N ARG A 101 2.87 -7.12 -18.64
CA ARG A 101 4.05 -7.86 -19.12
C ARG A 101 5.16 -7.86 -18.08
N ALA A 102 5.45 -6.71 -17.49
CA ALA A 102 6.55 -6.55 -16.54
C ALA A 102 6.28 -7.27 -15.22
N ILE A 103 5.03 -7.24 -14.73
CA ILE A 103 4.58 -7.97 -13.54
C ILE A 103 4.64 -9.49 -13.77
N GLY A 104 4.24 -9.97 -14.95
CA GLY A 104 4.28 -11.39 -15.31
C GLY A 104 5.65 -11.90 -15.77
N ALA A 105 6.68 -11.06 -15.83
CA ALA A 105 7.99 -11.44 -16.34
C ALA A 105 8.79 -12.21 -15.28
N GLY A 106 9.02 -13.50 -15.52
CA GLY A 106 9.86 -14.36 -14.67
C GLY A 106 9.17 -14.84 -13.40
N GLU A 107 7.92 -15.34 -13.52
CA GLU A 107 7.10 -15.80 -12.39
C GLU A 107 7.80 -16.84 -11.50
N GLU A 108 8.65 -17.71 -12.07
CA GLU A 108 9.46 -18.67 -11.30
C GLU A 108 10.46 -17.94 -10.39
N ARG A 109 11.21 -16.99 -10.92
CA ARG A 109 12.17 -16.17 -10.16
C ARG A 109 11.47 -15.35 -9.07
N THR A 110 10.29 -14.82 -9.36
CA THR A 110 9.45 -14.13 -8.37
C THR A 110 9.01 -15.06 -7.26
N GLY A 111 8.61 -16.30 -7.57
CA GLY A 111 8.24 -17.30 -6.57
C GLY A 111 9.40 -17.73 -5.69
N GLU A 112 10.60 -17.87 -6.25
CA GLU A 112 11.83 -18.10 -5.47
C GLU A 112 12.10 -16.94 -4.50
N GLU A 113 11.90 -15.70 -4.95
CA GLU A 113 12.09 -14.53 -4.07
C GLU A 113 11.06 -14.50 -2.94
N VAL A 114 9.79 -14.80 -3.21
CA VAL A 114 8.76 -14.92 -2.17
C VAL A 114 9.14 -15.98 -1.15
N TYR A 115 9.61 -17.16 -1.59
CA TYR A 115 10.10 -18.20 -0.70
C TYR A 115 11.30 -17.73 0.13
N ASN A 116 12.26 -17.03 -0.48
CA ASN A 116 13.43 -16.51 0.23
C ASN A 116 13.06 -15.48 1.31
N ILE A 117 12.01 -14.68 1.09
CA ILE A 117 11.54 -13.66 2.03
C ILE A 117 10.70 -14.29 3.16
N THR A 118 9.79 -15.19 2.82
CA THR A 118 8.72 -15.66 3.73
C THR A 118 8.97 -17.05 4.31
N GLY A 119 9.81 -17.87 3.66
CA GLY A 119 9.98 -19.29 3.95
C GLY A 119 8.77 -20.15 3.56
N LYS A 120 7.78 -19.60 2.85
CA LYS A 120 6.51 -20.24 2.50
C LYS A 120 6.37 -20.38 0.98
N THR A 121 5.54 -21.33 0.57
CA THR A 121 5.10 -21.53 -0.82
C THR A 121 3.59 -21.35 -1.00
N SER A 122 2.84 -21.26 0.11
CA SER A 122 1.38 -21.13 0.15
C SER A 122 0.91 -20.76 1.56
N GLY A 123 -0.37 -20.37 1.71
CA GLY A 123 -0.94 -20.03 3.02
C GLY A 123 -0.42 -18.70 3.54
N TYR A 124 -0.30 -17.72 2.64
CA TYR A 124 0.17 -16.38 2.96
C TYR A 124 -0.95 -15.53 3.54
N ASN A 125 -0.60 -14.67 4.50
CA ASN A 125 -1.52 -13.72 5.12
C ASN A 125 -0.91 -12.30 5.13
N ILE A 126 -1.54 -11.36 5.84
CA ILE A 126 -1.09 -9.96 5.87
C ILE A 126 0.31 -9.79 6.49
N GLU A 127 0.73 -10.68 7.39
CA GLU A 127 2.09 -10.66 7.94
C GLU A 127 3.13 -10.92 6.84
N ASP A 128 2.87 -11.86 5.94
CA ASP A 128 3.78 -12.19 4.85
C ASP A 128 3.83 -11.04 3.82
N ALA A 129 2.70 -10.38 3.55
CA ALA A 129 2.66 -9.19 2.70
C ALA A 129 3.52 -8.07 3.32
N CYS A 130 3.43 -7.88 4.64
CA CYS A 130 4.28 -6.97 5.39
C CYS A 130 5.76 -7.36 5.34
N ALA A 131 6.10 -8.65 5.38
CA ALA A 131 7.48 -9.13 5.26
C ALA A 131 8.06 -8.79 3.87
N VAL A 132 7.30 -9.00 2.80
CA VAL A 132 7.66 -8.59 1.43
C VAL A 132 7.86 -7.08 1.35
N TYR A 133 6.90 -6.29 1.83
CA TYR A 133 7.02 -4.83 1.87
C TYR A 133 8.34 -4.38 2.53
N ASN A 134 8.61 -4.88 3.74
CA ASN A 134 9.79 -4.51 4.50
C ASN A 134 11.09 -4.93 3.81
N TYR A 135 11.11 -6.13 3.22
CA TYR A 135 12.27 -6.62 2.51
C TYR A 135 12.57 -5.78 1.28
N VAL A 136 11.58 -5.51 0.43
CA VAL A 136 11.78 -4.70 -0.78
C VAL A 136 12.19 -3.29 -0.40
N ASN A 137 11.48 -2.63 0.53
CA ASN A 137 11.81 -1.27 0.98
C ASN A 137 13.23 -1.14 1.53
N ARG A 138 13.72 -2.15 2.27
CA ARG A 138 15.08 -2.15 2.82
C ARG A 138 16.16 -2.26 1.74
N ASN A 139 15.86 -2.96 0.65
CA ASN A 139 16.81 -3.19 -0.45
C ASN A 139 16.66 -2.18 -1.59
N TRP A 140 15.55 -1.44 -1.64
CA TRP A 140 15.22 -0.55 -2.75
C TRP A 140 16.22 0.60 -2.89
N GLN A 141 16.77 0.75 -4.09
CA GLN A 141 17.68 1.83 -4.45
C GLN A 141 17.05 2.65 -5.56
N TYR A 142 16.49 3.80 -5.17
CA TYR A 142 15.84 4.68 -6.12
C TYR A 142 16.84 5.26 -7.12
N ARG A 143 16.58 5.05 -8.41
CA ARG A 143 17.37 5.56 -9.52
C ARG A 143 16.45 6.13 -10.58
N TYR A 144 16.30 7.45 -10.55
CA TYR A 144 15.58 8.19 -11.60
C TYR A 144 16.34 8.14 -12.93
N ASP A 145 15.71 7.62 -13.99
CA ASP A 145 16.24 7.70 -15.35
C ASP A 145 15.71 8.97 -16.05
N LYS A 146 16.62 9.87 -16.43
CA LYS A 146 16.29 11.15 -17.09
C LYS A 146 16.08 11.03 -18.60
N ASN A 147 16.44 9.89 -19.20
CA ASN A 147 16.64 9.81 -20.65
C ASN A 147 15.59 8.96 -21.39
N ALA A 148 14.81 8.13 -20.68
CA ALA A 148 13.60 7.46 -21.18
C ALA A 148 12.94 6.70 -20.02
N GLU A 149 11.60 6.68 -19.99
CA GLU A 149 10.86 5.78 -19.12
C GLU A 149 10.98 4.35 -19.67
N PHE A 150 11.67 3.48 -18.91
CA PHE A 150 11.90 2.09 -19.26
C PHE A 150 11.36 1.18 -18.16
N PHE A 151 10.28 0.47 -18.47
CA PHE A 151 9.68 -0.52 -17.58
C PHE A 151 10.57 -1.76 -17.49
N PHE A 152 11.25 -1.97 -16.36
CA PHE A 152 11.95 -3.22 -16.11
C PHE A 152 10.99 -4.30 -15.62
N GLY A 153 11.18 -5.53 -16.09
CA GLY A 153 10.40 -6.67 -15.60
C GLY A 153 10.75 -6.97 -14.13
N ALA A 154 9.79 -7.50 -13.36
CA ALA A 154 9.98 -7.77 -11.94
C ALA A 154 11.23 -8.62 -11.65
N SER A 155 11.40 -9.74 -12.37
CA SER A 155 12.58 -10.61 -12.26
C SER A 155 13.89 -9.88 -12.56
N GLN A 156 13.92 -9.04 -13.59
CA GLN A 156 15.10 -8.25 -13.95
C GLN A 156 15.48 -7.26 -12.85
N THR A 157 14.50 -6.58 -12.25
CA THR A 157 14.73 -5.62 -11.17
C THR A 157 15.20 -6.32 -9.90
N ILE A 158 14.65 -7.49 -9.58
CA ILE A 158 15.10 -8.35 -8.48
C ILE A 158 16.56 -8.76 -8.71
N ASP A 159 16.90 -9.28 -9.89
CA ASP A 159 18.27 -9.75 -10.22
C ASP A 159 19.29 -8.60 -10.26
N SER A 160 18.83 -7.39 -10.54
CA SER A 160 19.66 -6.17 -10.52
C SER A 160 19.84 -5.59 -9.11
N GLY A 161 19.28 -6.23 -8.08
CA GLY A 161 19.43 -5.81 -6.68
C GLY A 161 18.49 -4.67 -6.28
N TYR A 162 17.24 -4.68 -6.76
CA TYR A 162 16.19 -3.71 -6.40
C TYR A 162 16.53 -2.26 -6.75
N ILE A 163 17.09 -2.03 -7.94
CA ILE A 163 17.46 -0.71 -8.46
C ILE A 163 16.47 -0.31 -9.55
N GLY A 164 15.73 0.79 -9.35
CA GLY A 164 14.71 1.27 -10.28
C GLY A 164 14.06 2.56 -9.80
N ASP A 165 13.02 3.02 -10.51
CA ASP A 165 12.19 4.14 -10.08
C ASP A 165 10.78 3.72 -9.60
N CYS A 166 9.77 4.56 -9.78
CA CYS A 166 8.45 4.32 -9.21
C CYS A 166 7.68 3.19 -9.88
N ASP A 167 7.82 3.05 -11.19
CA ASP A 167 7.10 2.04 -11.96
C ASP A 167 7.70 0.66 -11.69
N ASP A 168 9.02 0.57 -11.63
CA ASP A 168 9.80 -0.63 -11.31
C ASP A 168 9.47 -1.14 -9.91
N TYR A 169 9.36 -0.24 -8.92
CA TYR A 169 8.95 -0.61 -7.56
C TYR A 169 7.55 -1.19 -7.57
N SER A 170 6.62 -0.49 -8.24
CA SER A 170 5.22 -0.92 -8.36
C SER A 170 5.10 -2.28 -9.04
N ILE A 171 5.91 -2.53 -10.07
CA ILE A 171 6.00 -3.80 -10.79
C ILE A 171 6.50 -4.92 -9.90
N VAL A 172 7.63 -4.72 -9.19
CA VAL A 172 8.23 -5.73 -8.31
C VAL A 172 7.28 -6.09 -7.18
N MET A 173 6.71 -5.09 -6.51
CA MET A 173 5.77 -5.31 -5.42
C MET A 173 4.53 -6.05 -5.90
N SER A 174 3.94 -5.62 -7.02
CA SER A 174 2.77 -6.28 -7.59
C SER A 174 3.07 -7.73 -7.99
N ALA A 175 4.24 -8.00 -8.57
CA ALA A 175 4.64 -9.36 -8.95
C ALA A 175 4.79 -10.29 -7.75
N LEU A 176 5.47 -9.84 -6.69
CA LEU A 176 5.68 -10.63 -5.47
C LEU A 176 4.34 -10.93 -4.78
N LEU A 177 3.51 -9.92 -4.56
CA LEU A 177 2.19 -10.08 -3.91
C LEU A 177 1.24 -10.94 -4.76
N LYS A 178 1.26 -10.77 -6.09
CA LYS A 178 0.48 -11.62 -7.00
C LYS A 178 0.94 -13.08 -6.96
N ASN A 179 2.25 -13.34 -6.86
CA ASN A 179 2.77 -14.72 -6.72
C ASN A 179 2.29 -15.38 -5.41
N MET A 180 2.07 -14.58 -4.36
CA MET A 180 1.46 -15.03 -3.11
C MET A 180 -0.06 -15.30 -3.22
N GLY A 181 -0.67 -14.98 -4.38
CA GLY A 181 -2.11 -15.16 -4.63
C GLY A 181 -2.97 -13.96 -4.26
N PHE A 182 -2.37 -12.81 -3.94
CA PHE A 182 -3.11 -11.60 -3.63
C PHE A 182 -3.46 -10.79 -4.88
N ASN A 183 -4.57 -10.05 -4.82
CA ASN A 183 -4.93 -9.11 -5.88
C ASN A 183 -4.21 -7.78 -5.67
N THR A 184 -3.62 -7.26 -6.74
CA THR A 184 -2.88 -6.01 -6.76
C THR A 184 -3.35 -5.12 -7.88
N ARG A 185 -3.14 -3.82 -7.77
CA ARG A 185 -3.27 -2.88 -8.89
C ARG A 185 -2.15 -1.84 -8.82
N VAL A 186 -1.83 -1.23 -9.95
CA VAL A 186 -0.87 -0.13 -10.01
C VAL A 186 -1.62 1.16 -10.28
N VAL A 187 -1.38 2.17 -9.45
CA VAL A 187 -1.94 3.51 -9.61
C VAL A 187 -0.86 4.43 -10.14
N THR A 188 -1.15 5.14 -11.22
CA THR A 188 -0.34 6.27 -11.69
C THR A 188 -1.06 7.55 -11.32
N ALA A 189 -0.41 8.46 -10.61
CA ALA A 189 -0.99 9.72 -10.19
C ALA A 189 -0.12 10.89 -10.63
N TYR A 190 -0.76 12.01 -10.99
CA TYR A 190 -0.10 13.17 -11.57
C TYR A 190 -0.58 14.45 -10.89
N ASN A 191 0.37 15.31 -10.53
CA ASN A 191 0.08 16.68 -10.12
C ASN A 191 0.78 17.68 -11.06
N GLU A 192 0.73 18.96 -10.71
CA GLU A 192 1.33 20.03 -11.53
C GLU A 192 2.86 19.92 -11.67
N SER A 193 3.52 19.22 -10.75
CA SER A 193 4.97 19.15 -10.66
C SER A 193 5.54 17.88 -11.26
N TYR A 194 4.92 16.72 -11.02
CA TYR A 194 5.41 15.43 -11.47
C TYR A 194 4.39 14.29 -11.38
N GLY A 195 4.68 13.17 -12.03
CA GLY A 195 3.93 11.92 -11.90
C GLY A 195 4.61 10.90 -10.99
N HIS A 196 3.80 10.07 -10.32
CA HIS A 196 4.23 8.99 -9.42
C HIS A 196 3.42 7.71 -9.65
N ALA A 197 4.06 6.55 -9.61
CA ALA A 197 3.40 5.25 -9.68
C ALA A 197 3.59 4.48 -8.37
N TYR A 198 2.53 3.86 -7.89
CA TYR A 198 2.55 3.07 -6.65
C TYR A 198 1.63 1.85 -6.73
N PRO A 199 1.97 0.75 -6.06
CA PRO A 199 1.13 -0.44 -6.00
C PRO A 199 0.10 -0.33 -4.86
N GLU A 200 -1.04 -0.96 -5.05
CA GLU A 200 -2.03 -1.20 -3.99
C GLU A 200 -2.36 -2.69 -3.87
N LEU A 201 -2.65 -3.11 -2.64
CA LEU A 201 -3.10 -4.45 -2.29
C LEU A 201 -4.59 -4.41 -1.98
N TYR A 202 -5.38 -5.31 -2.58
CA TYR A 202 -6.77 -5.50 -2.19
C TYR A 202 -6.85 -6.10 -0.78
N ILE A 203 -7.66 -5.51 0.09
CA ILE A 203 -7.81 -5.94 1.49
C ILE A 203 -9.24 -6.36 1.84
N GLY A 204 -10.13 -6.47 0.84
CA GLY A 204 -11.49 -6.99 1.03
C GLY A 204 -12.57 -6.10 0.43
N ASP A 205 -13.76 -6.66 0.30
CA ASP A 205 -15.02 -5.98 0.01
C ASP A 205 -16.00 -6.03 1.19
N ASP A 206 -15.64 -6.80 2.22
CA ASP A 206 -16.22 -6.75 3.56
C ASP A 206 -15.46 -5.74 4.43
N ARG A 207 -16.21 -4.86 5.09
CA ARG A 207 -15.64 -3.77 5.88
C ARG A 207 -14.90 -4.28 7.11
N ASP A 208 -15.44 -5.30 7.78
CA ASP A 208 -14.86 -5.81 9.02
C ASP A 208 -13.53 -6.54 8.74
N ALA A 209 -13.48 -7.34 7.66
CA ALA A 209 -12.24 -7.97 7.19
C ALA A 209 -11.17 -6.94 6.81
N ALA A 210 -11.55 -5.91 6.04
CA ALA A 210 -10.63 -4.84 5.66
C ALA A 210 -10.10 -4.08 6.89
N TYR A 211 -10.96 -3.76 7.85
CA TYR A 211 -10.57 -3.03 9.07
C TYR A 211 -9.69 -3.89 9.98
N GLY A 212 -9.93 -5.19 10.09
CA GLY A 212 -9.04 -6.10 10.81
C GLY A 212 -7.61 -6.10 10.25
N ILE A 213 -7.45 -6.02 8.92
CA ILE A 213 -6.14 -5.88 8.28
C ILE A 213 -5.49 -4.52 8.61
N LEU A 214 -6.26 -3.44 8.55
CA LEU A 214 -5.77 -2.10 8.84
C LEU A 214 -5.34 -1.95 10.31
N ASP A 215 -6.11 -2.50 11.25
CA ASP A 215 -5.79 -2.54 12.67
C ASP A 215 -4.52 -3.36 12.94
N TYR A 216 -4.38 -4.51 12.29
CA TYR A 216 -3.15 -5.32 12.37
C TYR A 216 -1.91 -4.53 11.90
N ILE A 217 -2.04 -3.73 10.84
CA ILE A 217 -0.95 -2.88 10.35
C ILE A 217 -0.64 -1.78 11.37
N ALA A 218 -1.66 -1.11 11.91
CA ALA A 218 -1.46 -0.08 12.93
C ALA A 218 -0.72 -0.63 14.15
N GLU A 219 -1.06 -1.83 14.61
CA GLU A 219 -0.38 -2.51 15.72
C GLU A 219 1.05 -2.93 15.35
N ARG A 220 1.24 -3.51 14.15
CA ARG A 220 2.55 -3.99 13.68
C ARG A 220 3.56 -2.87 13.45
N TYR A 221 3.08 -1.68 13.09
CA TYR A 221 3.92 -0.51 12.83
C TYR A 221 3.56 0.65 13.77
N PRO A 222 3.98 0.64 15.05
CA PRO A 222 3.62 1.69 16.03
C PRO A 222 4.10 3.10 15.68
N SER A 223 5.02 3.23 14.72
CA SER A 223 5.46 4.53 14.17
C SER A 223 4.52 5.08 13.08
N ALA A 224 3.53 4.30 12.65
CA ALA A 224 2.51 4.74 11.73
C ALA A 224 1.56 5.68 12.48
N GLU A 225 1.54 6.96 12.10
CA GLU A 225 0.54 7.89 12.64
C GLU A 225 -0.88 7.51 12.17
N ASN A 226 -0.97 6.92 10.98
CA ASN A 226 -2.21 6.58 10.30
C ASN A 226 -1.96 5.43 9.31
N VAL A 227 -3.00 4.63 9.04
CA VAL A 227 -3.01 3.63 7.95
C VAL A 227 -4.04 4.05 6.91
N TRP A 228 -3.55 4.40 5.71
CA TRP A 228 -4.36 4.91 4.61
C TRP A 228 -4.78 3.81 3.65
N TYR A 229 -6.00 3.94 3.14
CA TYR A 229 -6.55 3.07 2.10
C TYR A 229 -7.36 3.91 1.10
N SER A 230 -7.68 3.30 -0.04
CA SER A 230 -8.61 3.83 -1.02
C SER A 230 -9.79 2.87 -1.21
N GLU A 231 -10.88 3.39 -1.78
CA GLU A 231 -12.10 2.63 -2.04
C GLU A 231 -12.40 2.62 -3.54
N ARG A 232 -12.96 1.50 -4.01
CA ARG A 232 -13.55 1.39 -5.35
C ARG A 232 -15.01 0.97 -5.20
N VAL A 233 -15.93 1.81 -5.63
CA VAL A 233 -17.36 1.50 -5.66
C VAL A 233 -17.67 0.73 -6.94
N LEU A 234 -18.28 -0.45 -6.82
CA LEU A 234 -18.63 -1.29 -7.97
C LEU A 234 -19.90 -0.77 -8.66
N GLU A 235 -19.92 -0.75 -10.00
CA GLU A 235 -20.95 -0.06 -10.83
C GLU A 235 -22.40 -0.60 -10.69
N ASP A 236 -22.63 -1.65 -9.91
CA ASP A 236 -23.94 -2.30 -9.74
C ASP A 236 -24.45 -2.29 -8.28
N GLY A 237 -23.85 -1.49 -7.40
CA GLY A 237 -24.16 -1.52 -5.96
C GLY A 237 -23.76 -2.84 -5.29
N GLN A 238 -22.86 -3.60 -5.93
CA GLN A 238 -22.34 -4.88 -5.46
C GLN A 238 -21.41 -4.76 -4.24
N GLY A 239 -21.06 -3.53 -3.86
CA GLY A 239 -20.25 -3.25 -2.69
C GLY A 239 -19.13 -2.27 -2.97
N THR A 240 -18.28 -2.12 -1.98
CA THR A 240 -17.08 -1.29 -2.02
C THR A 240 -15.89 -2.19 -1.81
N GLN A 241 -14.89 -2.10 -2.68
CA GLN A 241 -13.60 -2.75 -2.48
C GLN A 241 -12.65 -1.79 -1.76
N TYR A 242 -11.88 -2.31 -0.82
CA TYR A 242 -10.88 -1.58 -0.05
C TYR A 242 -9.48 -1.97 -0.54
N TRP A 243 -8.63 -0.95 -0.72
CA TRP A 243 -7.30 -1.11 -1.30
C TRP A 243 -6.28 -0.37 -0.44
N LEU A 244 -5.23 -1.07 -0.07
CA LEU A 244 -4.19 -0.60 0.84
C LEU A 244 -2.98 -0.13 0.05
N ASN A 245 -2.47 1.06 0.37
CA ASN A 245 -1.29 1.61 -0.26
C ASN A 245 -0.03 0.79 0.06
N PHE A 246 0.71 0.33 -0.95
CA PHE A 246 1.98 -0.37 -0.78
C PHE A 246 3.19 0.43 -1.32
N ASP A 247 3.02 1.74 -1.53
CA ASP A 247 4.10 2.66 -1.93
C ASP A 247 5.30 2.60 -0.98
N TRP A 248 6.50 2.85 -1.53
CA TRP A 248 7.71 2.83 -0.73
C TRP A 248 7.89 4.11 0.06
N SER A 249 8.53 3.95 1.21
CA SER A 249 8.69 5.01 2.21
C SER A 249 9.49 6.25 1.80
N GLY A 250 10.11 6.24 0.62
CA GLY A 250 10.97 7.33 0.15
C GLY A 250 10.21 8.48 -0.50
N SER A 251 9.02 8.23 -1.05
CA SER A 251 8.18 9.24 -1.73
C SER A 251 7.33 10.05 -0.74
N ASN A 252 6.85 9.41 0.33
CA ASN A 252 5.88 10.01 1.27
C ASN A 252 6.39 10.07 2.73
N GLY A 253 7.53 9.47 3.06
CA GLY A 253 8.11 9.48 4.42
C GLY A 253 7.54 8.42 5.37
N TYR A 254 6.59 7.59 4.92
CA TYR A 254 5.90 6.58 5.74
C TYR A 254 6.52 5.20 5.53
N ARG A 255 7.08 4.61 6.60
CA ARG A 255 7.83 3.33 6.56
C ARG A 255 6.95 2.11 6.87
N HIS A 256 5.75 2.05 6.32
CA HIS A 256 4.80 0.97 6.53
C HIS A 256 3.80 0.86 5.36
N PRO A 257 3.18 -0.32 5.13
CA PRO A 257 1.98 -0.43 4.32
C PRO A 257 0.88 0.50 4.82
N GLY A 258 0.12 1.09 3.91
CA GLY A 258 -0.87 2.12 4.19
C GLY A 258 -0.27 3.49 4.45
N GLY A 259 0.84 3.85 3.79
CA GLY A 259 1.35 5.22 3.79
C GLY A 259 0.42 6.19 3.05
N VAL A 260 0.62 7.50 3.25
CA VAL A 260 -0.18 8.55 2.59
C VAL A 260 -0.13 8.42 1.06
N TYR A 261 -1.28 8.61 0.41
CA TYR A 261 -1.37 8.60 -1.04
C TYR A 261 -0.77 9.86 -1.66
N PHE A 262 -0.15 9.68 -2.83
CA PHE A 262 0.24 10.79 -3.67
C PHE A 262 -0.99 11.61 -4.10
N GLN A 263 -0.96 12.91 -3.84
CA GLN A 263 -2.05 13.81 -4.21
C GLN A 263 -1.94 14.21 -5.68
N GLY A 264 -2.94 13.85 -6.47
CA GLY A 264 -3.01 14.14 -7.90
C GLY A 264 -4.17 13.42 -8.54
N ALA A 265 -4.39 13.67 -9.83
CA ALA A 265 -5.34 12.88 -10.59
C ALA A 265 -4.74 11.51 -10.93
N SER A 266 -5.53 10.45 -10.81
CA SER A 266 -5.04 9.07 -10.82
C SER A 266 -5.65 8.25 -11.96
N ILE A 267 -4.89 7.26 -12.43
CA ILE A 267 -5.36 6.21 -13.33
C ILE A 267 -4.93 4.88 -12.72
N ILE A 268 -5.84 3.92 -12.67
CA ILE A 268 -5.66 2.65 -11.98
C ILE A 268 -5.59 1.53 -13.02
N TYR A 269 -4.51 0.74 -12.97
CA TYR A 269 -4.25 -0.37 -13.88
C TYR A 269 -4.30 -1.70 -13.14
N TYR A 270 -5.19 -2.57 -13.58
CA TYR A 270 -5.32 -3.92 -13.04
C TYR A 270 -4.53 -4.93 -13.88
N PRO A 271 -3.95 -5.98 -13.27
CA PRO A 271 -3.17 -7.01 -13.97
C PRO A 271 -3.89 -7.65 -15.16
N ASN A 272 -5.21 -7.83 -15.08
CA ASN A 272 -6.01 -8.38 -16.18
C ASN A 272 -6.45 -7.38 -17.27
N GLY A 273 -6.06 -6.11 -17.16
CA GLY A 273 -6.22 -5.10 -18.21
C GLY A 273 -7.43 -4.17 -18.07
N LEU A 274 -8.18 -4.26 -16.96
CA LEU A 274 -9.10 -3.20 -16.56
C LEU A 274 -8.29 -1.92 -16.29
N VAL A 275 -8.82 -0.78 -16.73
CA VAL A 275 -8.30 0.56 -16.44
C VAL A 275 -9.45 1.42 -15.93
N GLU A 276 -9.20 2.16 -14.83
CA GLU A 276 -10.15 3.08 -14.19
C GLU A 276 -9.53 4.47 -14.02
N PHE A 277 -10.38 5.50 -13.93
CA PHE A 277 -10.04 6.93 -13.95
C PHE A 277 -10.65 7.65 -12.75
#